data_AF-A0A2K3J0R3-F1
#
_entry.id   AF-A0A2K3J0R3-F1
#
_cell.length_a   1.000
_cell.length_b   1.000
_cell.length_c   1.000
_cell.angle_alpha   90.00
_cell.angle_beta   90.00
_cell.angle_gamma   90.00
#
_symmetry.space_group_name_H-M   'P 1'
#
loop_
_entity.id
_entity.type
_entity.pdbx_description
1 polymer ?
#
loop_
_entity_poly.entity_id
_entity_poly.type
_entity_poly.pdbx_seq_one_letter_code
_entity_poly.pdbx_strand_id
1 'polypeptide(L)'
;MTQQIPYEILKKIEEIEIRRYPKVLFAVVQNDNNDSGFSLLFRYISGENKTRKKIPMTAPVITSEKITMTAPVITGKNYMAFALPPSYNNETVPIPTNPAVKIEIQKEKTMAVLQFSGRTNETKVQNKIQKLITTLKTHETQIKGEP
;
A
#
# COMPACT_ATOMS: atom_id res chain seq x y z
N MET A 1 12.28 -13.09 -6.02
CA MET A 1 12.53 -11.67 -5.70
C MET A 1 11.19 -10.98 -5.62
N THR A 2 10.90 -10.23 -4.56
CA THR A 2 9.63 -9.52 -4.40
C THR A 2 9.74 -8.12 -5.01
N GLN A 3 8.79 -7.75 -5.90
CA GLN A 3 8.84 -6.49 -6.64
C GLN A 3 8.23 -5.36 -5.80
N GLN A 4 9.02 -4.39 -5.35
CA GLN A 4 8.51 -3.22 -4.62
C GLN A 4 7.80 -2.23 -5.56
N ILE A 5 6.81 -1.49 -5.05
CA ILE A 5 6.27 -0.32 -5.75
C ILE A 5 7.44 0.65 -6.00
N PRO A 6 7.74 1.00 -7.26
CA PRO A 6 8.83 1.92 -7.57
C PRO A 6 8.50 3.31 -7.01
N TYR A 7 9.53 4.02 -6.54
CA TYR A 7 9.42 5.40 -6.09
C TYR A 7 10.67 6.19 -6.45
N GLU A 8 10.49 7.50 -6.59
CA GLU A 8 11.58 8.47 -6.78
C GLU A 8 11.79 9.23 -5.47
N ILE A 9 13.04 9.37 -5.02
CA ILE A 9 13.35 10.23 -3.86
C ILE A 9 13.54 11.66 -4.39
N LEU A 10 12.59 12.54 -4.06
CA LEU A 10 12.64 13.95 -4.45
C LEU A 10 13.54 14.78 -3.54
N LYS A 11 13.55 14.48 -2.24
CA LYS A 11 14.32 15.21 -1.23
C LYS A 11 14.60 14.32 -0.02
N LYS A 12 15.70 14.59 0.69
CA LYS A 12 15.98 14.06 2.02
C LYS A 12 16.00 15.19 3.04
N ILE A 13 15.37 14.98 4.18
CA ILE A 13 15.33 15.89 5.33
C ILE A 13 15.70 15.07 6.55
N GLU A 14 16.95 15.16 6.99
CA GLU A 14 17.49 14.29 8.05
C GLU A 14 17.26 12.79 7.71
N GLU A 15 16.52 12.06 8.53
CA GLU A 15 16.16 10.65 8.34
C GLU A 15 14.91 10.44 7.44
N ILE A 16 14.28 11.53 6.97
CA ILE A 16 13.04 11.51 6.20
C ILE A 16 13.33 11.57 4.71
N GLU A 17 12.65 10.73 3.94
CA GLU A 17 12.65 10.80 2.48
C GLU A 17 11.31 11.32 1.97
N ILE A 18 11.35 12.36 1.15
CA ILE A 18 10.21 12.80 0.36
C ILE A 18 10.20 11.97 -0.91
N ARG A 19 9.25 11.04 -1.02
CA ARG A 19 9.16 10.08 -2.12
C ARG A 19 7.97 10.42 -3.01
N ARG A 20 8.17 10.39 -4.33
CA ARG A 20 7.09 10.38 -5.32
C ARG A 20 6.77 8.94 -5.68
N TYR A 21 5.53 8.54 -5.44
CA TYR A 21 4.98 7.28 -5.92
C TYR A 21 4.19 7.54 -7.19
N PRO A 22 4.42 6.77 -8.28
CA PRO A 22 3.66 6.90 -9.50
C PRO A 22 2.20 6.47 -9.27
N LYS A 23 1.38 6.57 -10.32
CA LYS A 23 0.05 5.96 -10.31
C LYS A 23 0.16 4.45 -10.02
N VAL A 24 -0.63 3.96 -9.07
CA VAL A 24 -0.70 2.53 -8.69
C VAL A 24 -2.15 2.06 -8.75
N LEU A 25 -2.37 0.86 -9.31
CA LEU A 25 -3.65 0.18 -9.24
C LEU A 25 -3.67 -0.73 -8.02
N PHE A 26 -4.79 -0.72 -7.29
CA PHE A 26 -5.04 -1.57 -6.15
C PHE A 26 -6.26 -2.44 -6.40
N ALA A 27 -6.18 -3.71 -6.06
CA ALA A 27 -7.37 -4.53 -5.82
C ALA A 27 -7.76 -4.38 -4.35
N VAL A 28 -8.98 -3.94 -4.04
CA VAL A 28 -9.43 -3.55 -2.70
C VAL A 28 -10.66 -4.36 -2.31
N VAL A 29 -10.71 -4.79 -1.05
CA VAL A 29 -11.89 -5.38 -0.41
C VAL A 29 -12.16 -4.60 0.87
N GLN A 30 -13.41 -4.16 1.07
CA GLN A 30 -13.85 -3.57 2.33
C GLN A 30 -14.03 -4.68 3.37
N ASN A 31 -13.62 -4.44 4.60
CA ASN A 31 -13.41 -5.46 5.62
C ASN A 31 -14.29 -5.18 6.84
N ASP A 32 -15.22 -6.09 7.11
CA ASP A 32 -15.93 -6.20 8.39
C ASP A 32 -15.45 -7.41 9.22
N ASN A 33 -14.58 -8.30 8.68
CA ASN A 33 -13.99 -9.45 9.41
C ASN A 33 -12.73 -10.02 8.71
N ASN A 34 -11.60 -10.01 9.43
CA ASN A 34 -10.22 -9.93 8.92
C ASN A 34 -9.66 -11.13 8.10
N ASP A 35 -10.31 -12.29 8.06
CA ASP A 35 -9.81 -13.46 7.31
C ASP A 35 -10.39 -13.62 5.90
N SER A 36 -11.50 -12.93 5.59
CA SER A 36 -12.16 -13.05 4.28
C SER A 36 -11.46 -12.24 3.18
N GLY A 37 -10.96 -11.04 3.50
CA GLY A 37 -10.43 -10.09 2.52
C GLY A 37 -9.18 -10.60 1.78
N PHE A 38 -8.24 -11.19 2.51
CA PHE A 38 -7.01 -11.72 1.89
C PHE A 38 -7.32 -12.83 0.90
N SER A 39 -8.18 -13.79 1.29
CA SER A 39 -8.58 -14.92 0.44
C SER A 39 -9.25 -14.42 -0.85
N LEU A 40 -10.12 -13.41 -0.76
CA LEU A 40 -10.77 -12.79 -1.92
C LEU A 40 -9.76 -12.15 -2.88
N LEU A 41 -8.84 -11.34 -2.35
CA LEU A 41 -7.78 -10.71 -3.16
C LEU A 41 -6.83 -11.74 -3.77
N PHE A 42 -6.50 -12.79 -3.00
CA PHE A 42 -5.63 -13.87 -3.45
C PHE A 42 -6.26 -14.69 -4.58
N ARG A 43 -7.55 -15.03 -4.47
CA ARG A 43 -8.29 -15.72 -5.54
C ARG A 43 -8.34 -14.87 -6.80
N TYR A 44 -8.59 -13.57 -6.68
CA TYR A 44 -8.58 -12.62 -7.80
C TYR A 44 -7.25 -12.67 -8.58
N ILE A 45 -6.11 -12.49 -7.90
CA ILE A 45 -4.79 -12.55 -8.56
C ILE A 45 -4.43 -13.96 -9.04
N SER A 46 -5.06 -15.01 -8.49
CA SER A 46 -4.85 -16.40 -8.88
C SER A 46 -5.68 -16.83 -10.09
N GLY A 47 -6.60 -16.00 -10.58
CA GLY A 47 -7.40 -16.28 -11.77
C GLY A 47 -8.91 -16.11 -11.60
N GLU A 48 -9.42 -15.72 -10.44
CA GLU A 48 -10.84 -15.37 -10.22
C GLU A 48 -11.14 -13.97 -10.80
N ASN A 49 -10.98 -13.86 -12.11
CA ASN A 49 -11.25 -12.68 -12.92
C ASN A 49 -11.78 -13.11 -14.30
N LYS A 50 -12.44 -12.20 -15.01
CA LYS A 50 -13.15 -12.52 -16.27
C LYS A 50 -12.27 -13.18 -17.34
N THR A 51 -10.97 -12.89 -17.31
CA THR A 51 -10.01 -13.42 -18.28
C THR A 51 -9.28 -14.68 -17.82
N ARG A 52 -9.54 -15.17 -16.59
CA ARG A 52 -8.83 -16.29 -15.94
C ARG A 52 -7.30 -16.13 -15.93
N LYS A 53 -6.81 -14.89 -15.96
CA LYS A 53 -5.38 -14.56 -16.00
C LYS A 53 -4.81 -14.54 -14.59
N LYS A 54 -3.61 -15.10 -14.41
CA LYS A 54 -2.85 -14.95 -13.17
C LYS A 54 -2.12 -13.61 -13.17
N ILE A 55 -2.19 -12.89 -12.05
CA ILE A 55 -1.51 -11.62 -11.82
C ILE A 55 -0.33 -11.90 -10.88
N PRO A 56 0.92 -11.56 -11.26
CA PRO A 56 2.08 -11.70 -10.38
C PRO A 56 1.91 -10.93 -9.06
N MET A 57 2.37 -11.53 -7.96
CA MET A 57 2.42 -10.85 -6.65
C MET A 57 3.47 -9.74 -6.65
N THR A 58 3.17 -8.60 -6.02
CA THR A 58 4.13 -7.51 -5.77
C THR A 58 4.44 -7.40 -4.25
N ALA A 59 5.27 -6.45 -3.82
CA ALA A 59 5.60 -6.10 -2.43
C ALA A 59 5.61 -4.55 -2.30
N PRO A 60 5.63 -3.93 -1.10
CA PRO A 60 5.60 -4.46 0.28
C PRO A 60 4.21 -4.50 0.95
N VAL A 61 4.08 -5.27 2.04
CA VAL A 61 2.91 -5.34 2.93
C VAL A 61 2.87 -4.08 3.84
N ILE A 62 1.77 -3.32 3.85
CA ILE A 62 1.46 -2.23 4.80
C ILE A 62 0.30 -2.69 5.71
N THR A 63 0.62 -3.26 6.87
CA THR A 63 -0.37 -3.76 7.84
C THR A 63 -0.09 -3.24 9.26
N SER A 64 -1.16 -3.10 10.06
CA SER A 64 -1.09 -2.96 11.53
C SER A 64 -0.95 -4.30 12.25
N GLU A 65 -1.17 -5.43 11.56
CA GLU A 65 -1.02 -6.78 12.10
C GLU A 65 -0.16 -7.69 11.21
N LYS A 66 0.56 -8.59 11.88
CA LYS A 66 1.66 -9.37 11.32
C LYS A 66 1.12 -10.60 10.59
N ILE A 67 0.83 -10.49 9.29
CA ILE A 67 0.54 -11.64 8.44
C ILE A 67 1.79 -12.01 7.65
N THR A 68 2.39 -13.14 8.00
CA THR A 68 3.43 -13.81 7.20
C THR A 68 2.78 -14.46 5.99
N MET A 69 2.82 -13.81 4.82
CA MET A 69 2.95 -14.38 3.46
C MET A 69 2.82 -13.24 2.41
N THR A 70 3.64 -13.30 1.36
CA THR A 70 4.22 -12.16 0.63
C THR A 70 3.38 -11.59 -0.54
N ALA A 71 2.29 -10.86 -0.25
CA ALA A 71 1.62 -9.91 -1.17
C ALA A 71 1.63 -8.50 -0.56
N PRO A 72 1.58 -7.38 -1.31
CA PRO A 72 1.55 -6.06 -0.71
C PRO A 72 0.15 -5.77 -0.20
N VAL A 73 -0.12 -6.09 1.05
CA VAL A 73 -1.42 -5.84 1.66
C VAL A 73 -1.45 -4.43 2.24
N ILE A 74 -2.31 -3.52 1.79
CA ILE A 74 -2.66 -2.31 2.53
C ILE A 74 -3.88 -2.64 3.37
N THR A 75 -3.74 -2.66 4.70
CA THR A 75 -4.88 -2.77 5.60
C THR A 75 -5.18 -1.40 6.20
N GLY A 76 -6.30 -0.80 5.80
CA GLY A 76 -6.91 0.29 6.57
C GLY A 76 -7.83 -0.27 7.64
N LYS A 77 -8.33 0.59 8.55
CA LYS A 77 -9.19 0.19 9.67
C LYS A 77 -10.33 -0.76 9.25
N ASN A 78 -10.86 -0.58 8.03
CA ASN A 78 -11.97 -1.36 7.46
C ASN A 78 -11.72 -1.81 6.00
N TYR A 79 -10.47 -1.95 5.53
CA TYR A 79 -10.26 -2.45 4.16
C TYR A 79 -8.91 -3.16 4.02
N MET A 80 -8.81 -4.00 3.00
CA MET A 80 -7.59 -4.68 2.59
C MET A 80 -7.35 -4.42 1.10
N ALA A 81 -6.10 -4.21 0.67
CA ALA A 81 -5.79 -4.02 -0.74
C ALA A 81 -4.48 -4.66 -1.18
N PHE A 82 -4.42 -5.16 -2.42
CA PHE A 82 -3.18 -5.60 -3.09
C PHE A 82 -2.75 -4.58 -4.14
N ALA A 83 -1.49 -4.12 -4.07
CA ALA A 83 -0.90 -3.39 -5.19
C ALA A 83 -0.72 -4.32 -6.40
N LEU A 84 -1.12 -3.86 -7.57
CA LEU A 84 -0.97 -4.61 -8.82
C LEU A 84 0.36 -4.26 -9.50
N PRO A 85 0.95 -5.19 -10.29
CA PRO A 85 2.16 -4.90 -11.05
C PRO A 85 2.02 -3.65 -11.92
N PRO A 86 3.09 -2.85 -12.07
CA PRO A 86 3.06 -1.61 -12.83
C PRO A 86 2.79 -1.81 -14.34
N SER A 87 2.88 -3.05 -14.84
CA SER A 87 2.48 -3.41 -16.20
C SER A 87 0.97 -3.34 -16.44
N TYR A 88 0.15 -3.33 -15.38
CA TYR A 88 -1.30 -3.19 -15.49
C TYR A 88 -1.75 -1.74 -15.44
N ASN A 89 -2.78 -1.42 -16.22
CA ASN A 89 -3.47 -0.14 -16.25
C ASN A 89 -4.99 -0.39 -16.30
N ASN A 90 -5.79 0.67 -16.39
CA ASN A 90 -7.26 0.59 -16.34
C ASN A 90 -7.88 -0.27 -17.46
N GLU A 91 -7.18 -0.41 -18.60
CA GLU A 91 -7.65 -1.14 -19.77
C GLU A 91 -7.16 -2.59 -19.74
N THR A 92 -5.98 -2.83 -19.16
CA THR A 92 -5.33 -4.14 -19.17
C THR A 92 -5.55 -4.94 -17.89
N VAL A 93 -5.99 -4.30 -16.81
CA VAL A 93 -6.27 -4.98 -15.53
C VAL A 93 -7.41 -5.99 -15.69
N PRO A 94 -7.22 -7.26 -15.28
CA PRO A 94 -8.30 -8.23 -15.32
C PRO A 94 -9.48 -7.80 -14.46
N ILE A 95 -10.68 -7.82 -15.03
CA ILE A 95 -11.89 -7.42 -14.30
C ILE A 95 -12.23 -8.52 -13.27
N PRO A 96 -12.35 -8.21 -11.97
CA PRO A 96 -12.77 -9.18 -10.96
C PRO A 96 -14.15 -9.78 -11.28
N THR A 97 -14.35 -11.06 -10.99
CA THR A 97 -15.68 -11.69 -11.07
C THR A 97 -16.46 -11.58 -9.76
N ASN A 98 -15.74 -11.39 -8.65
CA ASN A 98 -16.34 -11.20 -7.33
C ASN A 98 -16.59 -9.70 -7.07
N PRO A 99 -17.85 -9.27 -6.82
CA PRO A 99 -18.18 -7.85 -6.62
C PRO A 99 -17.60 -7.25 -5.33
N ALA A 100 -17.16 -8.08 -4.38
CA ALA A 100 -16.46 -7.61 -3.18
C ALA A 100 -15.06 -7.05 -3.50
N VAL A 101 -14.45 -7.48 -4.61
CA VAL A 101 -13.14 -7.01 -5.07
C VAL A 101 -13.34 -5.84 -6.03
N LYS A 102 -12.87 -4.67 -5.62
CA LYS A 102 -12.89 -3.44 -6.44
C LYS A 102 -11.50 -3.10 -6.93
N ILE A 103 -11.40 -2.51 -8.12
CA ILE A 103 -10.13 -1.95 -8.60
C ILE A 103 -10.15 -0.45 -8.35
N GLU A 104 -9.17 0.02 -7.58
CA GLU A 104 -9.00 1.43 -7.26
C GLU A 104 -7.69 1.96 -7.84
N ILE A 105 -7.69 3.24 -8.18
CA ILE A 105 -6.52 3.91 -8.75
C ILE A 105 -6.05 4.94 -7.74
N GLN A 106 -4.87 4.70 -7.19
CA GLN A 106 -4.14 5.75 -6.52
C GLN A 106 -3.40 6.55 -7.59
N LYS A 107 -3.79 7.83 -7.73
CA LYS A 107 -3.04 8.77 -8.56
C LYS A 107 -1.63 8.95 -7.99
N GLU A 108 -0.72 9.48 -8.81
CA GLU A 108 0.61 9.87 -8.36
C GLU A 108 0.50 10.69 -7.06
N LYS A 109 1.31 10.32 -6.06
CA LYS A 109 1.29 10.97 -4.75
C LYS A 109 2.71 11.12 -4.22
N THR A 110 2.99 12.30 -3.69
CA THR A 110 4.22 12.56 -2.93
C THR A 110 3.94 12.30 -1.45
N MET A 111 4.82 11.54 -0.80
CA MET A 111 4.71 11.18 0.62
C MET A 111 6.04 11.39 1.33
N ALA A 112 5.98 11.86 2.58
CA ALA A 112 7.13 11.87 3.47
C ALA A 112 7.21 10.52 4.20
N VAL A 113 8.37 9.89 4.20
CA VAL A 113 8.58 8.56 4.77
C VAL A 113 9.73 8.59 5.77
N LEU A 114 9.45 8.22 7.02
CA LEU A 114 10.45 7.97 8.06
C LEU A 114 10.58 6.46 8.25
N GLN A 115 11.72 5.90 7.87
CA GLN A 115 12.01 4.48 8.09
C GLN A 115 12.53 4.24 9.51
N PHE A 116 12.07 3.18 10.16
CA PHE A 116 12.57 2.78 11.47
C PHE A 116 12.58 1.26 11.61
N SER A 117 13.50 0.74 12.42
CA SER A 117 13.74 -0.70 12.61
C SER A 117 13.31 -1.20 14.00
N GLY A 118 13.31 -2.51 14.18
CA GLY A 118 12.98 -3.20 15.43
C GLY A 118 11.49 -3.52 15.60
N ARG A 119 11.14 -4.15 16.72
CA ARG A 119 9.74 -4.52 17.02
C ARG A 119 8.86 -3.25 17.10
N THR A 120 7.72 -3.28 16.44
CA THR A 120 6.75 -2.17 16.37
C THR A 120 5.61 -2.41 17.34
N ASN A 121 5.22 -1.37 18.07
CA ASN A 121 3.98 -1.29 18.85
C ASN A 121 3.35 0.09 18.62
N GLU A 122 2.11 0.27 19.06
CA GLU A 122 1.36 1.51 18.83
C GLU A 122 2.09 2.74 19.37
N THR A 123 2.62 2.68 20.59
CA THR A 123 3.38 3.78 21.20
C THR A 123 4.59 4.19 20.35
N LYS A 124 5.33 3.22 19.82
CA LYS A 124 6.50 3.48 18.98
C LYS A 124 6.08 4.09 17.64
N VAL A 125 4.97 3.65 17.05
CA VAL A 125 4.41 4.24 15.83
C VAL A 125 4.03 5.70 16.08
N GLN A 126 3.30 5.99 17.16
CA GLN A 126 2.92 7.36 17.52
C GLN A 126 4.13 8.27 17.75
N ASN A 127 5.16 7.78 18.44
CA ASN A 127 6.41 8.53 18.61
C ASN A 127 7.10 8.83 17.27
N LYS A 128 7.06 7.89 16.31
CA LYS A 128 7.64 8.09 14.97
C LYS A 128 6.80 9.04 14.12
N ILE A 129 5.47 8.99 14.21
CA ILE A 129 4.56 9.96 13.58
C ILE A 129 4.85 11.37 14.11
N GLN A 130 4.96 11.52 15.43
CA GLN A 130 5.26 12.81 16.04
C GLN A 130 6.63 13.34 15.58
N LYS A 131 7.67 12.48 15.55
CA LYS A 131 8.99 12.85 15.02
C LYS A 131 8.90 13.31 13.56
N LEU A 132 8.19 12.57 12.71
CA LEU A 132 7.99 12.90 11.30
C LEU A 132 7.33 14.28 11.15
N ILE A 133 6.20 14.51 11.82
CA ILE A 133 5.45 15.77 11.73
C ILE A 133 6.29 16.95 12.27
N THR A 134 6.93 16.80 13.44
CA THR A 134 7.74 17.87 14.02
C THR A 134 8.89 18.25 13.08
N THR A 135 9.60 17.26 12.54
CA THR A 135 10.74 17.52 11.63
C THR A 135 10.27 18.21 10.35
N LEU A 136 9.17 17.76 9.74
CA LEU A 136 8.62 18.40 8.55
C LEU A 136 8.20 19.85 8.81
N LYS A 137 7.61 20.15 9.98
CA LYS A 137 7.24 21.51 10.38
C LYS A 137 8.46 22.40 10.61
N THR A 138 9.50 21.90 11.28
CA THR A 138 10.76 22.65 11.51
C THR A 138 11.44 23.04 10.20
N HIS A 139 11.33 22.21 9.16
CA HIS A 139 11.88 22.47 7.82
C HIS A 139 10.84 23.09 6.86
N GLU A 140 9.81 23.74 7.39
CA GLU A 140 8.77 24.49 6.64
C GLU A 140 8.13 23.69 5.48
N THR A 141 8.06 22.36 5.62
CA THR A 141 7.51 21.49 4.58
C THR A 141 5.99 21.44 4.70
N GLN A 142 5.29 21.79 3.63
CA GLN A 142 3.83 21.73 3.60
C GLN A 142 3.33 20.29 3.69
N ILE A 143 2.58 19.98 4.74
CA ILE A 143 1.92 18.69 4.92
C ILE A 143 0.47 18.81 4.42
N LYS A 144 0.04 17.88 3.56
CA LYS A 144 -1.36 17.76 3.11
C LYS A 144 -1.85 16.35 3.35
N GLY A 145 -2.94 16.23 4.11
CA GLY A 145 -3.53 14.95 4.51
C GLY A 145 -3.04 14.47 5.88
N GLU A 146 -3.65 13.39 6.35
CA GLU A 146 -3.36 12.75 7.64
C GLU A 146 -2.29 11.64 7.49
N PRO A 147 -1.50 11.35 8.54
CA PRO A 147 -0.57 10.23 8.59
C PRO A 147 -1.25 8.86 8.59
#